data_AF-A0A2J6TUJ3-F1
#
_entry.id   AF-A0A2J6TUJ3-F1
#
_cell.length_a   1.000
_cell.length_b   1.000
_cell.length_c   1.000
_cell.angle_alpha   90.00
_cell.angle_beta   90.00
_cell.angle_gamma   90.00
#
_symmetry.space_group_name_H-M   'P 1'
#
loop_
_entity.id
_entity.type
_entity.pdbx_description
1 polymer ?
#
loop_
_entity_poly.entity_id
_entity_poly.type
_entity_poly.pdbx_seq_one_letter_code
_entity_poly.pdbx_strand_id
1 'polypeptide(L)'
;MAAKLLLLARFSLTSAQSATTPIFCIALSSLSTYTIQSPPSNTGAEPPRTASFITSGSGPYPAPMIADSSLPSHIICAPKTPPGGNLSMRFIAWANGACQTDGNYYRNFLTEFVSWGHVISADRAPSAGAGGATNYANIDTAKIATTGHSCGGLEAMSTGYHNTRFMLMMLFDIAIFTDDKRYLLKELKLLHGLLCEKDYALLPTGLPAYWASLDTGHQGTYSTTNGGKFGKAAVAHLQWQFSGNTTSKAICQDAKAPESLVADN
;
A
#
# COMPACT_ATOMS: atom_id res chain seq x y z
N MET A 1 -19.19 13.54 -19.16
CA MET A 1 -20.06 12.89 -18.14
C MET A 1 -19.14 12.32 -17.06
N ALA A 2 -19.47 12.46 -15.78
CA ALA A 2 -18.67 11.91 -14.69
C ALA A 2 -19.30 10.61 -14.18
N ALA A 3 -18.50 9.55 -14.02
CA ALA A 3 -18.96 8.26 -13.50
C ALA A 3 -18.75 8.20 -11.98
N LYS A 4 -19.80 7.88 -11.22
CA LYS A 4 -19.67 7.49 -9.81
C LYS A 4 -19.22 6.02 -9.74
N LEU A 5 -18.16 5.73 -9.00
CA LEU A 5 -17.71 4.37 -8.73
C LEU A 5 -18.22 3.92 -7.36
N LEU A 6 -18.99 2.84 -7.34
CA LEU A 6 -19.41 2.16 -6.11
C LEU A 6 -18.72 0.78 -6.10
N LEU A 7 -17.97 0.46 -5.05
CA LEU A 7 -17.25 -0.81 -4.93
C LEU A 7 -17.58 -1.48 -3.60
N LEU A 8 -17.87 -2.79 -3.66
CA LEU A 8 -18.30 -3.60 -2.53
C LEU A 8 -17.72 -5.00 -2.66
N ALA A 9 -16.98 -5.44 -1.65
CA ALA A 9 -16.47 -6.80 -1.48
C ALA A 9 -16.45 -7.16 0.02
N ARG A 10 -16.50 -8.45 0.36
CA ARG A 10 -16.41 -8.98 1.74
C ARG A 10 -15.79 -10.38 1.70
N PHE A 11 -14.75 -10.64 2.49
CA PHE A 11 -14.10 -11.95 2.61
C PHE A 11 -13.55 -12.21 4.03
N SER A 12 -13.32 -13.49 4.35
CA SER A 12 -12.70 -14.03 5.59
C SER A 12 -12.21 -15.47 5.34
N LEU A 13 -11.07 -15.94 5.94
CA LEU A 13 -10.75 -17.36 6.27
C LEU A 13 -9.37 -17.58 6.96
N THR A 14 -9.00 -18.84 7.26
CA THR A 14 -7.92 -19.33 8.19
C THR A 14 -7.41 -20.74 7.78
N SER A 15 -6.32 -21.39 8.28
CA SER A 15 -5.07 -21.05 9.04
C SER A 15 -4.05 -22.25 8.98
N ALA A 16 -2.87 -22.19 9.64
CA ALA A 16 -1.76 -23.21 9.71
C ALA A 16 -0.97 -23.50 8.38
N GLN A 17 0.31 -23.93 8.28
CA GLN A 17 1.54 -24.21 9.10
C GLN A 17 2.75 -24.33 8.07
N SER A 18 4.10 -24.26 8.29
CA SER A 18 5.03 -24.01 9.43
C SER A 18 6.50 -23.65 9.02
N ALA A 19 7.31 -23.09 9.95
CA ALA A 19 8.80 -23.10 10.09
C ALA A 19 9.80 -22.17 9.30
N THR A 20 10.76 -21.60 10.06
CA THR A 20 12.13 -21.10 9.77
C THR A 20 12.50 -20.53 8.37
N THR A 21 12.42 -19.21 8.19
CA THR A 21 13.11 -18.41 7.13
C THR A 21 13.17 -16.92 7.54
N PRO A 22 13.83 -15.98 6.80
CA PRO A 22 14.00 -14.60 7.28
C PRO A 22 12.69 -13.80 7.37
N ILE A 23 12.78 -12.65 8.06
CA ILE A 23 11.70 -11.91 8.74
C ILE A 23 10.49 -11.50 7.86
N PHE A 24 10.59 -11.54 6.53
CA PHE A 24 9.50 -11.20 5.62
C PHE A 24 8.59 -12.37 5.19
N CYS A 25 8.94 -13.63 5.47
CA CYS A 25 8.11 -14.79 5.12
C CYS A 25 7.71 -15.61 6.37
N ILE A 26 6.73 -15.17 7.16
CA ILE A 26 6.19 -16.00 8.25
C ILE A 26 5.32 -17.14 7.70
N ALA A 27 5.77 -18.38 7.90
CA ALA A 27 4.92 -19.54 7.69
C ALA A 27 3.80 -19.57 8.75
N LEU A 28 2.63 -20.10 8.39
CA LEU A 28 1.37 -19.85 9.12
C LEU A 28 1.26 -20.58 10.50
N SER A 29 2.33 -21.20 10.98
CA SER A 29 2.47 -21.67 12.38
C SER A 29 3.13 -20.61 13.26
N SER A 30 4.13 -19.93 12.73
CA SER A 30 4.90 -18.89 13.41
C SER A 30 4.03 -17.66 13.66
N LEU A 31 2.90 -17.53 12.97
CA LEU A 31 1.89 -16.51 13.23
C LEU A 31 1.54 -16.45 14.73
N SER A 32 1.22 -17.56 15.40
CA SER A 32 0.87 -17.53 16.83
C SER A 32 2.04 -17.16 17.75
N THR A 33 3.29 -17.49 17.39
CA THR A 33 4.47 -17.00 18.13
C THR A 33 4.73 -15.51 17.92
N TYR A 34 4.34 -14.95 16.77
CA TYR A 34 4.48 -13.51 16.46
C TYR A 34 3.26 -12.66 16.88
N THR A 35 2.07 -13.24 17.05
CA THR A 35 0.85 -12.48 17.41
C THR A 35 0.47 -12.53 18.89
N ILE A 36 0.96 -13.51 19.67
CA ILE A 36 0.52 -13.71 21.07
C ILE A 36 1.57 -13.32 22.12
N GLN A 37 2.88 -13.46 21.85
CA GLN A 37 3.88 -13.44 22.93
C GLN A 37 5.19 -12.71 22.63
N SER A 38 5.25 -11.89 21.58
CA SER A 38 6.27 -10.84 21.43
C SER A 38 5.57 -9.49 21.33
N PRO A 39 5.92 -8.46 22.13
CA PRO A 39 5.72 -7.09 21.66
C PRO A 39 6.49 -6.99 20.33
N PRO A 40 5.92 -6.42 19.25
CA PRO A 40 6.50 -6.51 17.91
C PRO A 40 7.94 -6.03 17.97
N SER A 41 8.87 -6.97 17.82
CA SER A 41 10.26 -6.75 18.19
C SER A 41 10.88 -5.84 17.16
N ASN A 42 10.92 -4.56 17.49
CA ASN A 42 11.40 -3.46 16.66
C ASN A 42 12.94 -3.47 16.55
N THR A 43 13.50 -4.62 16.14
CA THR A 43 14.94 -4.90 16.07
C THR A 43 15.66 -4.11 14.99
N GLY A 44 14.95 -3.85 13.89
CA GLY A 44 15.48 -3.09 12.77
C GLY A 44 15.71 -1.61 13.09
N ALA A 45 16.81 -1.07 12.56
CA ALA A 45 17.43 0.18 13.01
C ALA A 45 16.65 1.49 12.73
N GLU A 46 15.52 1.43 12.01
CA GLU A 46 14.76 2.62 11.61
C GLU A 46 14.08 3.36 12.79
N PRO A 47 14.27 4.69 12.90
CA PRO A 47 13.79 5.51 14.02
C PRO A 47 12.34 6.01 13.84
N PRO A 48 11.84 6.79 14.82
CA PRO A 48 10.84 6.30 15.77
C PRO A 48 9.55 5.84 15.10
N ARG A 49 9.16 4.59 15.39
CA ARG A 49 8.04 3.86 14.75
C ARG A 49 6.64 4.39 15.04
N THR A 50 6.50 5.46 15.82
CA THR A 50 5.24 6.15 16.08
C THR A 50 5.47 7.65 16.01
N ALA A 51 4.85 8.31 15.03
CA ALA A 51 4.81 9.76 14.92
C ALA A 51 3.39 10.29 15.19
N SER A 52 3.31 11.55 15.62
CA SER A 52 2.04 12.28 15.67
C SER A 52 1.34 12.28 14.31
N PHE A 53 0.00 12.28 14.32
CA PHE A 53 -0.79 12.27 13.09
C PHE A 53 -0.57 13.53 12.24
N ILE A 54 0.03 13.37 11.07
CA ILE A 54 0.29 14.48 10.13
C ILE A 54 -0.98 14.96 9.42
N THR A 55 -1.03 16.23 9.04
CA THR A 55 -2.18 16.84 8.30
C THR A 55 -1.84 17.20 6.85
N SER A 56 -0.57 17.06 6.47
CA SER A 56 -0.06 17.09 5.10
C SER A 56 1.16 16.17 5.02
N GLY A 57 1.35 15.51 3.88
CA GLY A 57 2.61 14.84 3.55
C GLY A 57 3.62 15.80 2.92
N SER A 58 4.69 15.25 2.34
CA SER A 58 5.76 16.01 1.66
C SER A 58 5.38 16.53 0.27
N GLY A 59 4.36 15.95 -0.36
CA GLY A 59 3.90 16.36 -1.69
C GLY A 59 3.14 17.71 -1.68
N PRO A 60 2.90 18.30 -2.87
CA PRO A 60 2.39 19.66 -3.02
C PRO A 60 0.92 19.86 -2.61
N TYR A 61 0.20 18.81 -2.21
CA TYR A 61 -1.23 18.87 -1.91
C TYR A 61 -1.53 18.59 -0.41
N PRO A 62 -2.19 19.50 0.33
CA PRO A 62 -2.65 19.21 1.70
C PRO A 62 -3.66 18.05 1.72
N ALA A 63 -3.50 17.11 2.64
CA ALA A 63 -4.00 15.74 2.50
C ALA A 63 -4.93 15.26 3.65
N PRO A 64 -6.17 15.77 3.72
CA PRO A 64 -7.17 15.33 4.69
C PRO A 64 -7.72 13.93 4.41
N MET A 65 -8.15 13.25 5.48
CA MET A 65 -8.95 12.03 5.42
C MET A 65 -10.39 12.32 5.86
N ILE A 66 -11.35 11.80 5.12
CA ILE A 66 -12.78 12.10 5.29
C ILE A 66 -13.62 10.83 5.12
N ALA A 67 -14.59 10.64 6.02
CA ALA A 67 -15.52 9.51 5.99
C ALA A 67 -16.77 9.87 5.20
N ASP A 68 -16.92 9.31 4.00
CA ASP A 68 -18.10 9.50 3.16
C ASP A 68 -19.26 8.64 3.67
N SER A 69 -20.39 9.26 4.03
CA SER A 69 -21.57 8.56 4.54
C SER A 69 -22.25 7.64 3.50
N SER A 70 -21.97 7.81 2.20
CA SER A 70 -22.39 6.90 1.14
C SER A 70 -21.48 5.66 0.99
N LEU A 71 -20.32 5.64 1.65
CA LEU A 71 -19.37 4.52 1.70
C LEU A 71 -19.10 4.10 3.16
N PRO A 72 -20.12 3.68 3.95
CA PRO A 72 -20.06 3.54 5.42
C PRO A 72 -19.17 2.40 5.96
N SER A 73 -18.27 1.84 5.14
CA SER A 73 -17.25 0.86 5.54
C SER A 73 -15.85 1.22 5.01
N HIS A 74 -15.70 2.41 4.43
CA HIS A 74 -14.47 2.93 3.85
C HIS A 74 -14.22 4.37 4.33
N ILE A 75 -12.99 4.82 4.13
CA ILE A 75 -12.61 6.24 4.16
C ILE A 75 -12.13 6.68 2.79
N ILE A 76 -12.35 7.95 2.46
CA ILE A 76 -11.72 8.61 1.33
C ILE A 76 -10.59 9.49 1.85
N CYS A 77 -9.38 9.28 1.35
CA CYS A 77 -8.26 10.21 1.53
C CYS A 77 -8.08 10.94 0.19
N ALA A 78 -8.23 12.27 0.19
CA ALA A 78 -8.18 13.09 -1.02
C ALA A 78 -7.66 14.49 -0.69
N PRO A 79 -7.04 15.23 -1.62
CA PRO A 79 -6.55 16.56 -1.33
C PRO A 79 -7.63 17.55 -0.88
N LYS A 80 -7.27 18.44 0.07
CA LYS A 80 -8.16 19.49 0.59
C LYS A 80 -8.67 20.42 -0.51
N THR A 81 -7.79 20.68 -1.49
CA THR A 81 -8.09 21.37 -2.73
C THR A 81 -7.61 20.46 -3.86
N PRO A 82 -8.51 19.86 -4.65
CA PRO A 82 -8.12 19.16 -5.86
C PRO A 82 -7.37 20.12 -6.80
N PRO A 83 -6.33 19.66 -7.52
CA PRO A 83 -5.60 20.53 -8.44
C PRO A 83 -6.52 21.11 -9.52
N GLY A 84 -6.32 22.40 -9.82
CA GLY A 84 -7.13 23.13 -10.79
C GLY A 84 -6.87 22.72 -12.25
N GLY A 85 -7.82 23.06 -13.11
CA GLY A 85 -7.79 22.74 -14.54
C GLY A 85 -8.19 21.30 -14.83
N ASN A 86 -7.78 20.77 -16.00
CA ASN A 86 -8.11 19.42 -16.46
C ASN A 86 -7.19 18.33 -15.87
N LEU A 87 -6.57 18.56 -14.70
CA LEU A 87 -5.69 17.56 -14.10
C LEU A 87 -6.50 16.48 -13.39
N SER A 88 -6.46 15.26 -13.94
CA SER A 88 -7.06 14.09 -13.31
C SER A 88 -6.09 13.40 -12.34
N MET A 89 -6.63 12.92 -11.24
CA MET A 89 -5.92 12.28 -10.13
C MET A 89 -5.88 10.77 -10.29
N ARG A 90 -4.81 10.17 -9.79
CA ARG A 90 -4.63 8.71 -9.73
C ARG A 90 -5.53 8.14 -8.63
N PHE A 91 -6.07 6.94 -8.81
CA PHE A 91 -6.86 6.26 -7.78
C PHE A 91 -6.10 5.10 -7.16
N ILE A 92 -6.23 4.92 -5.84
CA ILE A 92 -5.67 3.80 -5.11
C ILE A 92 -6.79 3.15 -4.28
N ALA A 93 -7.07 1.87 -4.52
CA ALA A 93 -7.76 1.03 -3.55
C ALA A 93 -6.72 0.50 -2.56
N TRP A 94 -6.81 0.87 -1.29
CA TRP A 94 -5.93 0.40 -0.22
C TRP A 94 -6.68 -0.56 0.72
N ALA A 95 -6.02 -1.63 1.14
CA ALA A 95 -6.55 -2.59 2.10
C ALA A 95 -5.64 -2.73 3.33
N ASN A 96 -6.25 -2.64 4.52
CA ASN A 96 -5.56 -2.58 5.80
C ASN A 96 -5.06 -3.95 6.30
N GLY A 97 -3.93 -3.94 7.00
CA GLY A 97 -3.33 -5.13 7.62
C GLY A 97 -3.88 -5.49 9.00
N ALA A 98 -3.32 -6.55 9.60
CA ALA A 98 -3.62 -7.07 10.95
C ALA A 98 -5.08 -7.55 11.20
N CYS A 99 -5.93 -7.63 10.17
CA CYS A 99 -7.35 -7.99 10.22
C CYS A 99 -8.21 -7.08 11.12
N GLN A 100 -7.70 -5.90 11.51
CA GLN A 100 -8.37 -4.98 12.43
C GLN A 100 -9.28 -4.00 11.69
N THR A 101 -10.17 -3.32 12.44
CA THR A 101 -11.01 -2.25 11.91
C THR A 101 -10.42 -0.85 12.07
N ASP A 102 -9.32 -0.68 12.80
CA ASP A 102 -8.68 0.62 13.00
C ASP A 102 -7.57 0.88 11.97
N GLY A 103 -7.89 1.68 10.95
CA GLY A 103 -6.92 2.12 9.95
C GLY A 103 -5.95 3.20 10.43
N ASN A 104 -6.03 3.70 11.68
CA ASN A 104 -5.21 4.84 12.15
C ASN A 104 -3.70 4.53 12.07
N TYR A 105 -3.32 3.27 12.10
CA TYR A 105 -1.93 2.84 11.95
C TYR A 105 -1.30 3.29 10.62
N TYR A 106 -2.07 3.30 9.54
CA TYR A 106 -1.63 3.67 8.19
C TYR A 106 -1.81 5.16 7.88
N ARG A 107 -2.38 5.93 8.82
CA ARG A 107 -2.83 7.31 8.61
C ARG A 107 -1.75 8.21 8.00
N ASN A 108 -0.52 8.15 8.52
CA ASN A 108 0.57 9.01 8.03
C ASN A 108 1.05 8.59 6.63
N PHE A 109 1.13 7.29 6.35
CA PHE A 109 1.46 6.73 5.05
C PHE A 109 0.40 7.05 3.97
N LEU A 110 -0.90 6.97 4.32
CA LEU A 110 -1.99 7.34 3.40
C LEU A 110 -2.06 8.86 3.17
N THR A 111 -1.83 9.68 4.20
CA THR A 111 -1.69 11.14 4.05
C THR A 111 -0.53 11.51 3.12
N GLU A 112 0.60 10.78 3.18
CA GLU A 112 1.72 10.98 2.26
C GLU A 112 1.30 10.72 0.80
N PHE A 113 0.72 9.55 0.50
CA PHE A 113 0.25 9.20 -0.85
C PHE A 113 -0.67 10.28 -1.44
N VAL A 114 -1.67 10.74 -0.68
CA VAL A 114 -2.60 11.79 -1.11
C VAL A 114 -1.88 13.08 -1.45
N SER A 115 -0.86 13.46 -0.66
CA SER A 115 -0.11 14.71 -0.90
C SER A 115 0.61 14.77 -2.24
N TRP A 116 0.87 13.60 -2.85
CA TRP A 116 1.48 13.45 -4.17
C TRP A 116 0.50 13.36 -5.35
N GLY A 117 -0.80 13.57 -5.10
CA GLY A 117 -1.81 13.66 -6.16
C GLY A 117 -2.52 12.34 -6.44
N HIS A 118 -2.94 11.67 -5.38
CA HIS A 118 -3.73 10.44 -5.39
C HIS A 118 -5.03 10.66 -4.61
N VAL A 119 -6.11 9.99 -5.03
CA VAL A 119 -7.31 9.76 -4.24
C VAL A 119 -7.32 8.30 -3.81
N ILE A 120 -7.51 8.05 -2.52
CA ILE A 120 -7.48 6.71 -1.92
C ILE A 120 -8.85 6.38 -1.39
N SER A 121 -9.34 5.18 -1.68
CA SER A 121 -10.38 4.52 -0.89
C SER A 121 -9.71 3.43 -0.08
N ALA A 122 -9.73 3.56 1.25
CA ALA A 122 -9.24 2.52 2.16
C ALA A 122 -10.42 1.84 2.87
N ASP A 123 -10.37 0.52 3.01
CA ASP A 123 -11.32 -0.21 3.87
C ASP A 123 -11.12 0.15 5.35
N ARG A 124 -12.17 -0.02 6.17
CA ARG A 124 -12.12 0.04 7.65
C ARG A 124 -11.51 1.32 8.25
N ALA A 125 -12.40 2.19 8.72
CA ALA A 125 -12.07 3.59 8.99
C ALA A 125 -11.04 3.85 10.12
N PRO A 126 -9.94 4.58 9.87
CA PRO A 126 -9.28 5.40 10.89
C PRO A 126 -10.21 6.51 11.39
N SER A 127 -9.75 7.26 12.39
CA SER A 127 -10.39 8.49 12.86
C SER A 127 -10.31 9.59 11.79
N ALA A 128 -11.35 9.67 10.96
CA ALA A 128 -11.52 10.66 9.88
C ALA A 128 -12.57 11.71 10.24
N GLY A 129 -12.48 12.89 9.60
CA GLY A 129 -13.54 13.91 9.69
C GLY A 129 -14.79 13.49 8.92
N ALA A 130 -15.96 14.00 9.32
CA ALA A 130 -17.20 13.76 8.58
C ALA A 130 -17.07 14.31 7.14
N GLY A 131 -17.35 13.44 6.15
CA GLY A 131 -17.22 13.72 4.73
C GLY A 131 -18.54 13.58 3.97
N GLY A 132 -18.64 14.29 2.87
CA GLY A 132 -19.80 14.29 1.98
C GLY A 132 -19.58 15.20 0.79
N ALA A 133 -18.38 15.13 0.20
CA ALA A 133 -18.01 16.04 -0.89
C ALA A 133 -18.70 15.61 -2.19
N THR A 134 -19.31 16.57 -2.89
CA THR A 134 -19.99 16.32 -4.17
C THR A 134 -19.02 15.81 -5.26
N ASN A 135 -17.72 16.06 -5.10
CA ASN A 135 -16.63 15.48 -5.86
C ASN A 135 -15.35 15.44 -5.01
N TYR A 136 -14.50 14.42 -5.18
CA TYR A 136 -13.18 14.29 -4.53
C TYR A 136 -12.03 14.74 -5.44
N ALA A 137 -12.13 14.47 -6.74
CA ALA A 137 -11.30 15.00 -7.82
C ALA A 137 -11.86 14.49 -9.17
N ASN A 138 -11.41 15.07 -10.28
CA ASN A 138 -11.43 14.31 -11.54
C ASN A 138 -10.50 13.10 -11.40
N ILE A 139 -10.94 11.90 -11.75
CA ILE A 139 -10.14 10.67 -11.62
C ILE A 139 -9.67 10.19 -13.01
N ASP A 140 -8.39 9.85 -13.11
CA ASP A 140 -7.83 9.19 -14.29
C ASP A 140 -8.09 7.69 -14.19
N THR A 141 -9.10 7.21 -14.92
CA THR A 141 -9.51 5.80 -14.89
C THR A 141 -8.55 4.85 -15.61
N ALA A 142 -7.49 5.36 -16.26
CA ALA A 142 -6.36 4.55 -16.72
C ALA A 142 -5.28 4.39 -15.64
N LYS A 143 -5.38 5.11 -14.51
CA LYS A 143 -4.35 5.18 -13.45
C LYS A 143 -4.92 4.78 -12.09
N ILE A 144 -5.35 3.52 -12.03
CA ILE A 144 -5.91 2.88 -10.83
C ILE A 144 -4.92 1.84 -10.30
N ALA A 145 -4.63 1.86 -9.01
CA ALA A 145 -3.87 0.80 -8.32
C ALA A 145 -4.72 0.04 -7.31
N THR A 146 -4.37 -1.23 -7.07
CA THR A 146 -4.81 -2.00 -5.89
C THR A 146 -3.61 -2.28 -5.00
N THR A 147 -3.74 -2.00 -3.71
CA THR A 147 -2.63 -1.98 -2.76
C THR A 147 -3.07 -2.43 -1.37
N GLY A 148 -2.15 -2.92 -0.56
CA GLY A 148 -2.47 -3.28 0.83
C GLY A 148 -1.34 -3.95 1.59
N HIS A 149 -1.45 -3.87 2.91
CA HIS A 149 -0.50 -4.42 3.87
C HIS A 149 -0.98 -5.77 4.40
N SER A 150 -0.09 -6.77 4.51
CA SER A 150 -0.36 -8.03 5.22
C SER A 150 -1.62 -8.74 4.70
N CYS A 151 -2.64 -9.00 5.52
CA CYS A 151 -3.94 -9.53 5.09
C CYS A 151 -4.64 -8.66 4.02
N GLY A 152 -4.55 -7.34 4.12
CA GLY A 152 -5.05 -6.42 3.10
C GLY A 152 -4.31 -6.58 1.78
N GLY A 153 -3.03 -6.98 1.81
CA GLY A 153 -2.30 -7.36 0.59
C GLY A 153 -2.92 -8.60 -0.12
N LEU A 154 -3.51 -9.54 0.62
CA LEU A 154 -4.24 -10.67 0.01
C LEU A 154 -5.56 -10.20 -0.62
N GLU A 155 -6.25 -9.23 -0.02
CA GLU A 155 -7.44 -8.59 -0.59
C GLU A 155 -7.09 -7.74 -1.83
N ALA A 156 -5.93 -7.07 -1.82
CA ALA A 156 -5.39 -6.34 -2.96
C ALA A 156 -5.02 -7.29 -4.12
N MET A 157 -4.38 -8.43 -3.84
CA MET A 157 -4.17 -9.48 -4.85
C MET A 157 -5.49 -10.03 -5.38
N SER A 158 -6.46 -10.34 -4.51
CA SER A 158 -7.77 -10.87 -4.88
C SER A 158 -8.53 -9.92 -5.81
N THR A 159 -8.54 -8.63 -5.50
CA THR A 159 -9.21 -7.60 -6.32
C THR A 159 -8.49 -7.31 -7.64
N GLY A 160 -7.17 -7.45 -7.70
CA GLY A 160 -6.37 -7.30 -8.91
C GLY A 160 -6.30 -8.56 -9.80
N TYR A 161 -6.67 -9.72 -9.28
CA TYR A 161 -6.54 -11.00 -9.97
C TYR A 161 -7.32 -11.00 -11.30
N HIS A 162 -6.59 -11.11 -12.42
CA HIS A 162 -7.09 -10.96 -13.80
C HIS A 162 -7.86 -9.65 -14.12
N ASN A 163 -7.92 -8.67 -13.21
CA ASN A 163 -8.74 -7.46 -13.33
C ASN A 163 -7.97 -6.32 -14.03
N THR A 164 -8.11 -6.25 -15.35
CA THR A 164 -7.42 -5.30 -16.25
C THR A 164 -7.75 -3.82 -16.06
N ARG A 165 -8.61 -3.46 -15.10
CA ARG A 165 -8.86 -2.05 -14.72
C ARG A 165 -7.76 -1.47 -13.83
N PHE A 166 -6.95 -2.31 -13.19
CA PHE A 166 -5.79 -1.87 -12.44
C PHE A 166 -4.58 -1.76 -13.38
N MET A 167 -3.88 -0.63 -13.28
CA MET A 167 -2.61 -0.34 -13.97
C MET A 167 -1.40 -0.69 -13.08
N LEU A 168 -1.63 -0.89 -11.77
CA LEU A 168 -0.61 -1.23 -10.79
C LEU A 168 -1.20 -2.09 -9.66
N MET A 169 -0.43 -3.10 -9.23
CA MET A 169 -0.62 -3.78 -7.95
C MET A 169 0.64 -3.53 -7.10
N MET A 170 0.46 -3.01 -5.89
CA MET A 170 1.55 -2.74 -4.92
C MET A 170 1.19 -3.27 -3.52
N LEU A 171 1.78 -4.40 -3.18
CA LEU A 171 1.55 -5.16 -1.95
C LEU A 171 2.66 -4.86 -0.94
N PHE A 172 2.42 -5.06 0.35
CA PHE A 172 3.43 -4.80 1.39
C PHE A 172 3.37 -5.83 2.54
N ASP A 173 4.55 -6.15 3.10
CA ASP A 173 4.80 -7.11 4.20
C ASP A 173 4.01 -8.43 4.09
N ILE A 174 3.87 -8.94 2.87
CA ILE A 174 3.00 -10.06 2.54
C ILE A 174 3.77 -11.32 2.14
N ALA A 175 3.24 -12.46 2.57
CA ALA A 175 3.53 -13.78 2.03
C ALA A 175 2.21 -14.51 1.72
N ILE A 176 2.17 -15.34 0.68
CA ILE A 176 1.11 -16.31 0.49
C ILE A 176 1.30 -17.42 1.51
N PHE A 177 0.37 -17.47 2.47
CA PHE A 177 0.41 -18.42 3.59
C PHE A 177 -0.05 -19.83 3.23
N THR A 178 -0.69 -20.02 2.07
CA THR A 178 -1.18 -21.31 1.57
C THR A 178 -0.26 -21.81 0.45
N ASP A 179 0.75 -22.61 0.81
CA ASP A 179 1.83 -23.03 -0.10
C ASP A 179 1.31 -23.72 -1.38
N ASP A 180 0.19 -24.45 -1.29
CA ASP A 180 -0.46 -25.13 -2.44
C ASP A 180 -1.12 -24.16 -3.43
N LYS A 181 -1.36 -22.89 -3.04
CA LYS A 181 -1.97 -21.86 -3.90
C LYS A 181 -0.96 -20.94 -4.59
N ARG A 182 0.35 -21.10 -4.35
CA ARG A 182 1.36 -20.26 -5.02
C ARG A 182 1.42 -20.40 -6.54
N TYR A 183 0.80 -21.40 -7.15
CA TYR A 183 0.67 -21.46 -8.61
C TYR A 183 -0.09 -20.24 -9.17
N LEU A 184 -1.00 -19.63 -8.39
CA LEU A 184 -1.76 -18.43 -8.78
C LEU A 184 -0.85 -17.22 -9.04
N LEU A 185 0.35 -17.16 -8.44
CA LEU A 185 1.35 -16.12 -8.75
C LEU A 185 1.74 -16.14 -10.24
N LYS A 186 1.71 -17.32 -10.88
CA LYS A 186 2.05 -17.49 -12.30
C LYS A 186 0.97 -16.99 -13.26
N GLU A 187 -0.20 -16.64 -12.74
CA GLU A 187 -1.30 -16.03 -13.50
C GLU A 187 -1.35 -14.50 -13.34
N LEU A 188 -0.51 -13.92 -12.48
CA LEU A 188 -0.45 -12.47 -12.30
C LEU A 188 0.04 -11.78 -13.59
N LYS A 189 -0.85 -10.97 -14.16
CA LYS A 189 -0.57 -10.13 -15.35
C LYS A 189 -0.02 -8.75 -14.97
N LEU A 190 0.03 -8.45 -13.66
CA LEU A 190 0.25 -7.11 -13.13
C LEU A 190 0.74 -7.18 -11.68
N LEU A 191 2.00 -6.82 -11.45
CA LEU A 191 2.59 -6.64 -10.12
C LEU A 191 3.87 -5.81 -10.29
N HIS A 192 4.01 -4.72 -9.54
CA HIS A 192 5.25 -3.92 -9.55
C HIS A 192 5.85 -3.73 -8.14
N GLY A 193 5.28 -4.37 -7.12
CA GLY A 193 5.83 -4.50 -5.76
C GLY A 193 4.81 -5.16 -4.82
N LEU A 194 5.15 -5.62 -3.62
CA LEU A 194 6.45 -5.75 -2.99
C LEU A 194 6.33 -7.00 -2.06
N LEU A 195 6.56 -8.18 -2.65
CA LEU A 195 6.33 -9.49 -2.04
C LEU A 195 7.52 -9.95 -1.17
N CYS A 196 7.32 -10.92 -0.27
CA CYS A 196 8.46 -11.61 0.35
C CYS A 196 9.27 -12.40 -0.71
N GLU A 197 10.58 -12.54 -0.49
CA GLU A 197 11.56 -13.10 -1.46
C GLU A 197 11.11 -14.46 -2.06
N LYS A 198 10.57 -15.34 -1.20
CA LYS A 198 10.03 -16.67 -1.57
C LYS A 198 8.94 -16.60 -2.65
N ASP A 199 8.11 -15.56 -2.62
CA ASP A 199 6.99 -15.38 -3.55
C ASP A 199 7.43 -14.61 -4.80
N TYR A 200 8.36 -13.66 -4.66
CA TYR A 200 8.94 -12.93 -5.81
C TYR A 200 9.64 -13.89 -6.80
N ALA A 201 10.34 -14.91 -6.29
CA ALA A 201 11.00 -15.94 -7.09
C ALA A 201 10.05 -16.84 -7.91
N LEU A 202 8.72 -16.73 -7.73
CA LEU A 202 7.71 -17.56 -8.39
C LEU A 202 6.89 -16.81 -9.46
N LEU A 203 7.20 -15.54 -9.70
CA LEU A 203 6.52 -14.69 -10.67
C LEU A 203 6.84 -15.08 -12.13
N PRO A 204 5.94 -14.80 -13.09
CA PRO A 204 6.19 -15.03 -14.51
C PRO A 204 7.41 -14.27 -15.04
N THR A 205 8.26 -14.95 -15.81
CA THR A 205 9.35 -14.31 -16.57
C THR A 205 8.79 -13.23 -17.49
N GLY A 206 9.28 -12.00 -17.35
CA GLY A 206 8.82 -10.84 -18.13
C GLY A 206 7.67 -10.05 -17.49
N LEU A 207 7.13 -10.47 -16.35
CA LEU A 207 6.27 -9.59 -15.53
C LEU A 207 7.11 -8.43 -14.97
N PRO A 208 6.71 -7.14 -15.13
CA PRO A 208 7.49 -5.98 -14.64
C PRO A 208 7.53 -5.78 -13.11
N ALA A 209 7.93 -6.79 -12.36
CA ALA A 209 7.99 -6.75 -10.91
C ALA A 209 9.25 -6.05 -10.37
N TYR A 210 9.13 -5.48 -9.17
CA TYR A 210 10.24 -4.94 -8.37
C TYR A 210 10.12 -5.47 -6.94
N TRP A 211 11.27 -5.65 -6.29
CA TRP A 211 11.40 -6.07 -4.91
C TRP A 211 12.29 -5.09 -4.15
N ALA A 212 11.94 -4.84 -2.90
CA ALA A 212 12.82 -4.25 -1.91
C ALA A 212 12.65 -5.02 -0.59
N SER A 213 13.56 -4.77 0.34
CA SER A 213 13.46 -5.19 1.73
C SER A 213 14.17 -4.17 2.58
N LEU A 214 13.71 -3.98 3.81
CA LEU A 214 14.28 -3.08 4.79
C LEU A 214 14.09 -3.74 6.15
N ASP A 215 15.08 -3.71 7.04
CA ASP A 215 14.88 -4.26 8.38
C ASP A 215 13.98 -3.33 9.21
N THR A 216 12.69 -3.60 9.14
CA THR A 216 11.62 -3.02 9.96
C THR A 216 10.79 -4.09 10.65
N GLY A 217 10.82 -5.33 10.17
CA GLY A 217 9.82 -6.35 10.50
C GLY A 217 8.42 -6.01 9.97
N HIS A 218 7.48 -6.93 10.18
CA HIS A 218 6.11 -6.91 9.61
C HIS A 218 5.22 -5.70 10.00
N GLN A 219 5.70 -4.76 10.82
CA GLN A 219 4.99 -3.51 11.09
C GLN A 219 5.50 -2.34 10.23
N GLY A 220 6.59 -2.50 9.47
CA GLY A 220 7.07 -1.50 8.52
C GLY A 220 7.38 -0.14 9.16
N THR A 221 7.15 0.93 8.39
CA THR A 221 7.26 2.33 8.84
C THR A 221 5.96 3.13 8.73
N TYR A 222 4.79 2.49 8.54
CA TYR A 222 3.52 3.16 8.20
C TYR A 222 3.09 4.29 9.16
N SER A 223 3.31 4.08 10.46
CA SER A 223 2.96 4.99 11.55
C SER A 223 4.00 6.09 11.82
N THR A 224 5.14 6.08 11.12
CA THR A 224 6.15 7.16 11.19
C THR A 224 5.69 8.40 10.41
N THR A 225 6.44 9.51 10.50
CA THR A 225 6.18 10.71 9.67
C THR A 225 6.24 10.34 8.19
N ASN A 226 5.21 10.73 7.43
CA ASN A 226 5.03 10.43 6.00
C ASN A 226 5.08 8.92 5.66
N GLY A 227 4.95 8.02 6.64
CA GLY A 227 5.16 6.58 6.44
C GLY A 227 6.61 6.17 6.20
N GLY A 228 7.59 7.06 6.43
CA GLY A 228 9.03 6.74 6.47
C GLY A 228 9.60 6.23 5.14
N LYS A 229 10.60 5.34 5.21
CA LYS A 229 11.20 4.73 4.00
C LYS A 229 10.18 3.98 3.15
N PHE A 230 9.16 3.33 3.73
CA PHE A 230 8.07 2.72 2.95
C PHE A 230 7.25 3.78 2.20
N GLY A 231 6.92 4.89 2.85
CA GLY A 231 6.21 6.02 2.22
C GLY A 231 7.00 6.60 1.05
N LYS A 232 8.28 6.91 1.27
CA LYS A 232 9.25 7.35 0.24
C LYS A 232 9.30 6.38 -0.94
N ALA A 233 9.46 5.07 -0.67
CA ALA A 233 9.54 4.03 -1.69
C ALA A 233 8.26 3.90 -2.52
N ALA A 234 7.11 3.85 -1.85
CA ALA A 234 5.81 3.74 -2.50
C ALA A 234 5.49 5.01 -3.32
N VAL A 235 5.74 6.21 -2.80
CA VAL A 235 5.57 7.47 -3.55
C VAL A 235 6.46 7.50 -4.80
N ALA A 236 7.74 7.18 -4.67
CA ALA A 236 8.67 7.18 -5.80
C ALA A 236 8.22 6.17 -6.87
N HIS A 237 7.83 4.96 -6.45
CA HIS A 237 7.33 3.96 -7.36
C HIS A 237 5.99 4.37 -8.02
N LEU A 238 5.04 4.92 -7.26
CA LEU A 238 3.75 5.43 -7.78
C LEU A 238 3.97 6.55 -8.81
N GLN A 239 4.87 7.50 -8.55
CA GLN A 239 5.18 8.58 -9.50
C GLN A 239 5.93 8.07 -10.74
N TRP A 240 6.81 7.08 -10.59
CA TRP A 240 7.43 6.44 -11.75
C TRP A 240 6.38 5.74 -12.61
N GLN A 241 5.55 4.84 -12.07
CA GLN A 241 4.59 4.07 -12.88
C GLN A 241 3.45 4.94 -13.44
N PHE A 242 2.83 5.79 -12.62
CA PHE A 242 1.67 6.58 -13.07
C PHE A 242 2.03 7.84 -13.86
N SER A 243 3.26 8.35 -13.75
CA SER A 243 3.67 9.63 -14.34
C SER A 243 4.89 9.53 -15.26
N GLY A 244 5.54 8.37 -15.35
CA GLY A 244 6.81 8.22 -16.07
C GLY A 244 7.98 8.98 -15.42
N ASN A 245 7.86 9.38 -14.14
CA ASN A 245 8.80 10.30 -13.51
C ASN A 245 10.22 9.68 -13.43
N THR A 246 11.16 10.29 -14.15
CA THR A 246 12.55 9.81 -14.28
C THR A 246 13.37 10.01 -13.00
N THR A 247 13.13 11.07 -12.24
CA THR A 247 13.76 11.27 -10.92
C THR A 247 13.28 10.22 -9.93
N SER A 248 11.98 9.95 -9.89
CA SER A 248 11.42 8.90 -9.03
C SER A 248 11.87 7.49 -9.45
N LYS A 249 12.03 7.25 -10.75
CA LYS A 249 12.67 6.03 -11.27
C LYS A 249 14.11 5.89 -10.77
N ALA A 250 14.90 6.96 -10.82
CA ALA A 250 16.29 6.95 -10.35
C ALA A 250 16.36 6.66 -8.84
N ILE A 251 15.50 7.28 -8.03
CA ILE A 251 15.36 7.01 -6.58
C ILE A 251 15.09 5.51 -6.31
N CYS A 252 14.32 4.83 -7.16
CA CYS A 252 14.03 3.40 -7.03
C CYS A 252 15.10 2.44 -7.60
N GLN A 253 16.05 2.90 -8.43
CA GLN A 253 16.88 2.02 -9.26
C GLN A 253 18.39 2.36 -9.35
N ASP A 254 18.82 3.58 -9.06
CA ASP A 254 20.21 4.01 -9.20
C ASP A 254 20.80 4.38 -7.83
N ALA A 255 21.79 3.62 -7.36
CA ALA A 255 22.51 3.87 -6.10
C ALA A 255 23.26 5.22 -6.04
N LYS A 256 23.41 5.93 -7.17
CA LYS A 256 24.03 7.27 -7.26
C LYS A 256 23.01 8.40 -7.33
N ALA A 257 21.72 8.10 -7.41
CA ALA A 257 20.67 9.12 -7.41
C ALA A 257 20.63 9.87 -6.06
N PRO A 258 20.37 11.18 -6.05
CA PRO A 258 19.95 11.89 -4.84
C PRO A 258 18.77 11.15 -4.20
N GLU A 259 18.81 10.97 -2.88
CA GLU A 259 17.81 10.23 -2.11
C GLU A 259 17.58 8.76 -2.55
N SER A 260 18.56 8.10 -3.18
CA SER A 260 18.42 6.71 -3.64
C SER A 260 18.04 5.71 -2.55
N LEU A 261 16.96 4.97 -2.78
CA LEU A 261 16.53 3.84 -1.96
C LEU A 261 17.46 2.63 -2.10
N VAL A 262 18.32 2.61 -3.12
CA VAL A 262 19.34 1.57 -3.35
C VAL A 262 20.63 1.88 -2.57
N ALA A 263 20.80 3.12 -2.07
CA ALA A 263 21.88 3.51 -1.16
C ALA A 263 21.43 3.63 0.31
N ASP A 264 20.12 3.70 0.56
CA ASP A 264 19.50 3.73 1.89
C ASP A 264 19.47 2.35 2.60
N ASN A 265 20.07 1.30 2.02
CA ASN A 265 19.84 -0.12 2.36
C ASN A 265 21.10 -0.98 2.23
#